data_AF-A0A353GV65-F1
#
_entry.id   AF-A0A353GV65-F1
#
_cell.length_a   1.000
_cell.length_b   1.000
_cell.length_c   1.000
_cell.angle_alpha   90.00
_cell.angle_beta   90.00
_cell.angle_gamma   90.00
#
_symmetry.space_group_name_H-M   'P 1'
#
loop_
_entity.id
_entity.type
_entity.pdbx_description
1 polymer ?
#
loop_
_entity_poly.entity_id
_entity_poly.type
_entity_poly.pdbx_seq_one_letter_code
_entity_poly.pdbx_strand_id
1 'polypeptide(L)'
;MHSVLVVSPTGVPLGILSKISGRENNYPNIPPIEWFLLTTIPIGSLEEAVQKIEAYRERWKIERFHYILKSGCGIEDLQLETKERLEILILTKLGGFLVRKHDGKPGVKVLWRVLQKLNEGLLFVGYFRSIQSSSQDMGNE
;
A
#
# COMPACT_ATOMS: atom_id res chain seq x y z
N MET A 1 -10.84 12.87 16.31
CA MET A 1 -9.52 12.20 16.21
C MET A 1 -8.88 12.24 17.57
N HIS A 2 -8.16 11.19 17.97
CA HIS A 2 -7.42 11.17 19.24
C HIS A 2 -5.99 10.72 18.97
N SER A 3 -5.03 11.49 19.46
CA SER A 3 -3.60 11.18 19.40
C SER A 3 -3.10 10.99 20.82
N VAL A 4 -2.36 9.91 21.06
CA VAL A 4 -1.83 9.56 22.38
C VAL A 4 -0.32 9.35 22.28
N LEU A 5 0.44 9.94 23.20
CA LEU A 5 1.86 9.64 23.35
C LEU A 5 1.99 8.24 23.94
N VAL A 6 2.64 7.34 23.23
CA VAL A 6 2.95 5.98 23.70
C VAL A 6 4.24 6.05 24.49
N VAL A 7 4.19 5.62 25.74
CA VAL A 7 5.33 5.65 26.68
C VAL A 7 5.64 4.23 27.13
N SER A 8 6.92 3.88 27.23
CA SER A 8 7.36 2.59 27.77
C SER A 8 7.00 2.47 29.27
N PRO A 9 7.02 1.26 29.85
CA PRO A 9 6.88 1.08 31.30
C PRO A 9 7.92 1.84 32.14
N THR A 10 9.05 2.22 31.53
CA THR A 10 10.13 3.01 32.15
C THR A 10 9.99 4.52 31.93
N GLY A 11 8.90 4.99 31.30
CA GLY A 11 8.65 6.41 31.08
C GLY A 11 9.29 6.99 29.80
N VAL A 12 9.87 6.15 28.92
CA VAL A 12 10.51 6.60 27.68
C VAL A 12 9.46 6.76 26.58
N PRO A 13 9.35 7.93 25.91
CA PRO A 13 8.43 8.10 24.80
C PRO A 13 8.85 7.23 23.60
N LEU A 14 7.94 6.38 23.14
CA LEU A 14 8.14 5.45 22.01
C LEU A 14 7.56 5.98 20.69
N GLY A 15 6.68 6.98 20.75
CA GLY A 15 6.10 7.62 19.59
C GLY A 15 4.68 8.13 19.84
N ILE A 16 4.04 8.62 18.79
CA ILE A 16 2.64 9.06 18.81
C ILE A 16 1.81 7.99 18.12
N LEU A 17 0.66 7.63 18.71
CA LEU A 17 -0.35 6.80 18.07
C LEU A 17 -1.61 7.63 17.86
N SER A 18 -2.02 7.78 16.61
CA SER A 18 -3.22 8.50 16.22
C SER A 18 -4.30 7.52 15.79
N LYS A 19 -5.54 7.71 16.27
CA LYS A 19 -6.73 6.96 15.84
C LYS A 19 -7.64 7.82 14.99
N ILE A 20 -7.92 7.35 13.78
CA ILE A 20 -8.99 7.85 12.90
C ILE A 20 -10.15 6.85 12.94
N SER A 21 -11.38 7.34 13.04
CA SER A 21 -12.60 6.53 12.95
C SER A 21 -13.41 7.00 11.76
N GLY A 22 -13.85 6.07 10.92
CA GLY A 22 -14.76 6.31 9.81
C GLY A 22 -16.01 5.45 9.98
N ARG A 23 -17.17 6.02 9.67
CA ARG A 23 -18.46 5.32 9.64
C ARG A 23 -19.18 5.71 8.35
N GLU A 24 -19.65 4.71 7.62
CA GLU A 24 -20.44 4.92 6.40
C GLU A 24 -21.77 5.60 6.72
N ASN A 25 -22.26 6.42 5.79
CA ASN A 25 -23.57 7.06 5.91
C ASN A 25 -24.68 5.99 5.81
N ASN A 26 -25.75 6.14 6.58
CA ASN A 26 -26.76 5.09 6.76
C ASN A 26 -27.47 4.72 5.44
N TYR A 27 -27.36 3.46 5.00
CA TYR A 27 -28.18 2.87 3.94
C TYR A 27 -29.29 2.01 4.57
N PRO A 28 -30.55 2.09 4.07
CA PRO A 28 -31.63 1.28 4.61
C PRO A 28 -31.33 -0.22 4.45
N ASN A 29 -31.48 -0.97 5.54
CA ASN A 29 -31.32 -2.44 5.66
C ASN A 29 -29.90 -3.02 5.56
N ILE A 30 -28.84 -2.20 5.63
CA ILE A 30 -27.45 -2.70 5.68
C ILE A 30 -26.74 -2.09 6.89
N PRO A 31 -26.12 -2.91 7.78
CA PRO A 31 -25.32 -2.38 8.88
C PRO A 31 -24.19 -1.49 8.35
N PRO A 32 -24.00 -0.27 8.88
CA PRO A 32 -22.99 0.65 8.38
C PRO A 32 -21.58 0.10 8.63
N ILE A 33 -20.70 0.24 7.65
CA ILE A 33 -19.30 -0.14 7.80
C ILE A 33 -18.63 0.86 8.74
N GLU A 34 -18.06 0.36 9.84
CA GLU A 34 -17.26 1.12 10.80
C GLU A 34 -15.83 0.61 10.79
N TRP A 35 -14.88 1.54 10.74
CA TRP A 35 -13.47 1.25 10.56
C TRP A 35 -12.61 2.18 11.41
N PHE A 36 -11.52 1.61 11.93
CA PHE A 36 -10.52 2.33 12.70
C PHE A 36 -9.18 2.23 11.98
N LEU A 37 -8.56 3.37 11.72
CA LEU A 37 -7.20 3.44 11.21
C LEU A 37 -6.28 3.92 12.34
N LEU A 38 -5.31 3.07 12.68
CA LEU A 38 -4.24 3.40 13.61
C LEU A 38 -3.00 3.76 12.81
N THR A 39 -2.39 4.90 13.14
CA THR A 39 -1.18 5.38 12.47
C THR A 39 -0.22 6.00 13.47
N THR A 40 1.08 5.84 13.19
CA THR A 40 2.15 6.51 13.94
C THR A 40 2.40 7.94 13.49
N ILE A 41 1.70 8.38 12.44
CA ILE A 41 1.78 9.75 11.93
C ILE A 41 0.85 10.63 12.78
N PRO A 42 1.33 11.75 13.33
CA PRO A 42 0.48 12.69 14.05
C PRO A 42 -0.58 13.27 13.11
N ILE A 43 -1.76 13.54 13.65
CA ILE A 43 -2.89 14.11 12.91
C ILE A 43 -3.37 15.34 13.67
N GLY A 44 -3.19 16.51 13.06
CA GLY A 44 -3.57 17.80 13.62
C GLY A 44 -4.91 18.32 13.12
N SER A 45 -5.41 17.85 11.97
CA SER A 45 -6.62 18.38 11.32
C SER A 45 -7.51 17.33 10.67
N LEU A 46 -8.74 17.72 10.33
CA LEU A 46 -9.69 16.89 9.59
C LEU A 46 -9.20 16.59 8.17
N GLU A 47 -8.71 17.60 7.45
CA GLU A 47 -8.11 17.44 6.13
C GLU A 47 -6.99 16.40 6.14
N GLU A 48 -6.11 16.44 7.15
CA GLU A 48 -5.08 15.42 7.29
C GLU A 48 -5.68 14.03 7.51
N ALA A 49 -6.65 13.87 8.41
CA ALA A 49 -7.30 12.58 8.62
C ALA A 49 -7.93 12.01 7.34
N VAL A 50 -8.61 12.86 6.56
CA VAL A 50 -9.20 12.50 5.27
C VAL A 50 -8.13 12.04 4.28
N GLN A 51 -7.00 12.75 4.17
CA GLN A 51 -5.89 12.31 3.31
C GLN A 51 -5.34 10.93 3.69
N LYS A 52 -5.21 10.65 4.99
CA LYS A 52 -4.70 9.34 5.47
C LYS A 52 -5.72 8.23 5.22
N ILE A 53 -7.00 8.54 5.35
CA ILE A 53 -8.10 7.68 4.92
C ILE A 53 -7.99 7.38 3.42
N GLU A 54 -7.87 8.40 2.57
CA GLU A 54 -7.78 8.25 1.12
C GLU A 54 -6.56 7.42 0.71
N ALA A 55 -5.43 7.63 1.36
CA ALA A 55 -4.25 6.79 1.16
C ALA A 55 -4.51 5.33 1.57
N TYR A 56 -5.21 5.08 2.67
CA TYR A 56 -5.55 3.73 3.11
C TYR A 56 -6.63 3.06 2.25
N ARG A 57 -7.52 3.83 1.60
CA ARG A 57 -8.49 3.31 0.64
C ARG A 57 -7.83 2.56 -0.51
N GLU A 58 -6.56 2.83 -0.80
CA GLU A 58 -5.79 2.14 -1.84
C GLU A 58 -5.19 0.80 -1.40
N ARG A 59 -5.36 0.39 -0.13
CA ARG A 59 -4.80 -0.85 0.42
C ARG A 59 -5.18 -2.09 -0.39
N TRP A 60 -6.40 -2.16 -0.93
CA TRP A 60 -6.89 -3.31 -1.70
C TRP A 60 -6.02 -3.63 -2.93
N LYS A 61 -5.23 -2.66 -3.44
CA LYS A 61 -4.30 -2.90 -4.55
C LYS A 61 -3.32 -4.04 -4.27
N ILE A 62 -2.91 -4.24 -3.01
CA ILE A 62 -2.03 -5.37 -2.65
C ILE A 62 -2.73 -6.72 -2.82
N GLU A 63 -4.03 -6.78 -2.52
CA GLU A 63 -4.82 -8.00 -2.70
C GLU A 63 -5.01 -8.31 -4.18
N ARG A 64 -5.25 -7.28 -5.01
CA ARG A 64 -5.30 -7.43 -6.46
C ARG A 64 -3.96 -7.89 -7.02
N PHE A 65 -2.85 -7.37 -6.50
CA PHE A 65 -1.51 -7.83 -6.86
C PHE A 65 -1.31 -9.31 -6.52
N HIS A 66 -1.65 -9.74 -5.30
CA HIS A 66 -1.61 -11.15 -4.91
C HIS A 66 -2.52 -12.04 -5.77
N TYR A 67 -3.72 -11.58 -6.11
CA TYR A 67 -4.63 -12.30 -7.01
C TYR A 67 -4.01 -12.51 -8.39
N ILE A 68 -3.38 -11.48 -8.96
CA ILE A 68 -2.70 -11.60 -10.25
C ILE A 68 -1.56 -12.62 -10.16
N LEU A 69 -0.75 -12.59 -9.09
CA LEU A 69 0.36 -13.51 -8.88
C LEU A 69 -0.10 -14.97 -8.71
N LYS A 70 -1.13 -15.21 -7.90
CA LYS A 70 -1.63 -16.55 -7.61
C LYS A 70 -2.50 -17.07 -8.74
N SER A 71 -3.65 -16.46 -8.98
CA SER A 71 -4.66 -16.96 -9.91
C SER A 71 -4.37 -16.64 -11.37
N GLY A 72 -3.87 -15.43 -11.66
CA GLY A 72 -3.56 -15.06 -13.05
C GLY A 72 -2.26 -15.70 -13.57
N CYS A 73 -1.35 -16.00 -12.65
CA CYS A 73 0.03 -16.30 -12.96
C CYS A 73 0.50 -17.67 -12.49
N GLY A 74 -0.27 -18.36 -11.64
CA GLY A 74 0.06 -19.69 -11.12
C GLY A 74 1.37 -19.72 -10.34
N ILE A 75 1.73 -18.64 -9.62
CA ILE A 75 3.03 -18.58 -8.93
C ILE A 75 3.25 -19.74 -7.95
N GLU A 76 2.16 -20.28 -7.40
CA GLU A 76 2.17 -21.39 -6.46
C GLU A 76 2.54 -22.73 -7.13
N ASP A 77 2.35 -22.85 -8.45
CA ASP A 77 2.74 -24.02 -9.25
C ASP A 77 4.18 -23.92 -9.75
N LEU A 78 4.79 -22.74 -9.65
CA LEU A 78 6.14 -22.48 -10.12
C LEU A 78 7.12 -22.89 -9.02
N GLN A 79 7.72 -24.08 -9.18
CA GLN A 79 8.82 -24.58 -8.34
C GLN A 79 10.11 -23.76 -8.60
N LEU A 80 10.11 -22.50 -8.18
CA LEU A 80 11.25 -21.60 -8.36
C LEU A 80 12.26 -21.83 -7.25
N GLU A 81 13.35 -22.51 -7.59
CA GLU A 81 14.43 -22.87 -6.66
C GLU A 81 15.44 -21.74 -6.45
N THR A 82 15.42 -20.69 -7.27
CA THR A 82 16.42 -19.61 -7.23
C THR A 82 15.78 -18.23 -7.17
N LYS A 83 16.45 -17.31 -6.46
CA LYS A 83 16.05 -15.92 -6.28
C LYS A 83 15.92 -15.18 -7.61
N GLU A 84 16.84 -15.40 -8.54
CA GLU A 84 16.86 -14.72 -9.85
C GLU A 84 15.63 -15.09 -10.68
N ARG A 85 15.17 -16.35 -10.57
CA ARG A 85 13.93 -16.78 -11.24
C ARG A 85 12.71 -16.12 -10.61
N LEU A 86 12.68 -15.98 -9.29
CA LEU A 86 11.60 -15.28 -8.59
C LEU A 86 11.54 -13.79 -8.97
N GLU A 87 12.69 -13.11 -9.06
CA GLU A 87 12.77 -11.70 -9.44
C GLU A 87 12.32 -11.47 -10.89
N ILE A 88 12.82 -12.29 -11.83
CA ILE A 88 12.38 -12.24 -13.24
C ILE A 88 10.88 -12.53 -13.33
N LEU A 89 10.37 -13.46 -12.52
CA LEU A 89 8.95 -13.76 -12.48
C LEU A 89 8.12 -12.57 -12.01
N ILE A 90 8.48 -11.96 -10.89
CA ILE A 90 7.77 -10.80 -10.32
C ILE A 90 7.75 -9.66 -11.34
N LEU A 91 8.91 -9.34 -11.92
CA LEU A 91 9.04 -8.30 -12.93
C LEU A 91 8.20 -8.62 -14.16
N THR A 92 8.34 -9.79 -14.78
CA THR A 92 7.61 -10.13 -16.00
C THR A 92 6.10 -10.21 -15.80
N LYS A 93 5.65 -10.73 -14.66
CA LYS A 93 4.22 -10.83 -14.32
C LYS A 93 3.59 -9.47 -14.02
N LEU A 94 4.32 -8.52 -13.43
CA LEU A 94 3.86 -7.13 -13.33
C LEU A 94 3.51 -6.56 -14.72
N GLY A 95 4.29 -6.90 -15.75
CA GLY A 95 4.05 -6.52 -17.15
C GLY A 95 2.94 -7.31 -17.86
N GLY A 96 2.31 -8.28 -17.18
CA GLY A 96 1.27 -9.15 -17.73
C GLY A 96 1.79 -10.33 -18.55
N PHE A 97 3.05 -10.73 -18.37
CA PHE A 97 3.61 -11.91 -19.03
C PHE A 97 3.35 -13.16 -18.20
N LEU A 98 2.79 -14.19 -18.82
CA LEU A 98 2.26 -15.36 -18.11
C LEU A 98 3.34 -16.38 -17.71
N VAL A 99 4.54 -16.32 -18.30
CA VAL A 99 5.69 -17.22 -18.01
C VAL A 99 5.30 -18.70 -18.18
N ARG A 100 4.69 -19.07 -19.31
CA ARG A 100 4.46 -20.50 -19.64
C ARG A 100 5.76 -21.13 -20.15
N LYS A 101 5.85 -22.47 -20.05
CA LYS A 101 7.03 -23.27 -20.42
C LYS A 101 7.56 -23.00 -21.84
N HIS A 102 6.72 -22.49 -22.74
CA HIS A 102 7.04 -22.20 -24.14
C HIS A 102 6.93 -20.72 -24.54
N ASP A 103 6.67 -19.78 -23.62
CA ASP A 103 6.41 -18.37 -23.95
C ASP A 103 7.68 -17.57 -24.39
N GLY A 104 8.86 -18.21 -24.42
CA GLY A 104 10.13 -17.52 -24.71
C GLY A 104 10.51 -16.50 -23.63
N LYS A 105 11.45 -15.60 -23.95
CA LYS A 105 11.84 -14.51 -23.04
C LYS A 105 10.85 -13.33 -23.16
N PRO A 106 10.58 -12.59 -22.08
CA PRO A 106 9.71 -11.42 -22.10
C PRO A 106 10.22 -10.37 -23.10
N GLY A 107 9.33 -9.91 -23.98
CA GLY A 107 9.65 -8.88 -24.98
C GLY A 107 9.63 -7.46 -24.41
N VAL A 108 10.17 -6.50 -25.17
CA VAL A 108 10.25 -5.07 -24.81
C VAL A 108 8.92 -4.44 -24.38
N LYS A 109 7.78 -4.89 -24.93
CA LYS A 109 6.44 -4.43 -24.53
C LYS A 109 6.08 -4.82 -23.09
N VAL A 110 6.51 -6.00 -22.64
CA VAL A 110 6.30 -6.45 -21.26
C VAL A 110 7.14 -5.58 -20.34
N LEU A 111 8.42 -5.39 -20.65
CA LEU A 111 9.34 -4.54 -19.88
C LEU A 111 8.84 -3.10 -19.77
N TRP A 112 8.26 -2.55 -20.85
CA TRP A 112 7.69 -1.20 -20.83
C TRP A 112 6.46 -1.09 -19.92
N ARG A 113 5.57 -2.08 -19.91
CA ARG A 113 4.43 -2.14 -18.97
C ARG A 113 4.88 -2.28 -17.52
N VAL A 114 5.96 -3.03 -17.26
CA VAL A 114 6.59 -3.11 -15.94
C VAL A 114 7.07 -1.73 -15.51
N LEU A 115 7.80 -1.04 -16.38
CA LEU A 115 8.32 0.30 -16.10
C LEU A 115 7.19 1.29 -15.79
N GLN A 116 6.09 1.27 -16.55
CA GLN A 116 4.93 2.12 -16.27
C GLN A 116 4.30 1.84 -14.90
N LYS A 117 4.06 0.57 -14.57
CA LYS A 117 3.47 0.20 -13.27
C LYS A 117 4.41 0.48 -12.11
N LEU A 118 5.72 0.31 -12.30
CA LEU A 118 6.73 0.72 -11.32
C LEU A 118 6.74 2.24 -11.15
N ASN A 119 6.61 3.00 -12.23
CA ASN A 119 6.52 4.46 -12.17
C ASN A 119 5.25 4.92 -11.43
N GLU A 120 4.09 4.30 -11.68
CA GLU A 120 2.86 4.54 -10.91
C GLU A 120 3.04 4.20 -9.41
N GLY A 121 3.70 3.09 -9.11
CA GLY A 121 4.04 2.72 -7.73
C GLY A 121 5.02 3.69 -7.07
N LEU A 122 6.01 4.18 -7.81
CA LEU A 122 6.97 5.18 -7.34
C LEU A 122 6.32 6.54 -7.11
N LEU A 123 5.38 6.94 -7.97
CA LEU A 123 4.56 8.13 -7.77
C LEU A 123 3.69 7.99 -6.52
N PHE A 124 3.14 6.80 -6.25
CA PHE A 124 2.40 6.52 -5.02
C PHE A 124 3.29 6.59 -3.77
N VAL A 125 4.50 5.99 -3.81
CA VAL A 125 5.47 6.07 -2.70
C VAL A 125 5.96 7.51 -2.51
N GLY A 126 6.19 8.24 -3.60
CA GLY A 126 6.56 9.65 -3.58
C GLY A 126 5.47 10.53 -2.98
N TYR A 127 4.21 10.31 -3.40
CA TYR A 127 3.03 10.96 -2.83
C TYR A 127 2.87 10.65 -1.33
N PHE A 128 3.06 9.40 -0.93
CA PHE A 128 3.01 9.02 0.48
C PHE A 128 4.14 9.66 1.29
N ARG A 129 5.36 9.73 0.73
CA ARG A 129 6.49 10.42 1.35
C ARG A 129 6.27 11.93 1.43
N SER A 130 5.67 12.55 0.42
CA SER A 130 5.33 13.98 0.48
C SER A 130 4.26 14.28 1.53
N ILE A 131 3.29 13.37 1.72
CA ILE A 131 2.33 13.48 2.83
C ILE A 131 3.03 13.40 4.20
N GLN A 132 4.10 12.61 4.32
CA GLN A 132 4.88 12.52 5.56
C GLN A 132 5.75 13.76 5.80
N SER A 133 6.31 14.39 4.77
CA SER A 133 7.18 15.56 4.94
C SER A 133 6.40 16.82 5.34
N SER A 134 5.19 17.04 4.79
CA SER A 134 4.40 18.25 5.09
C SER A 134 3.89 18.33 6.53
N SER A 135 3.84 17.21 7.26
CA SER A 135 3.47 17.20 8.68
C SER A 135 4.62 17.57 9.62
N GLN A 136 5.87 17.71 9.14
CA GLN A 136 7.01 18.20 9.95
C GLN A 136 7.19 19.73 9.91
N ASP A 137 6.65 20.42 8.89
CA ASP A 137 6.92 21.85 8.66
C ASP A 137 5.96 22.82 9.39
N MET A 138 4.86 22.33 9.99
CA MET A 138 3.93 23.19 10.76
C MET A 138 4.26 23.28 12.27
N GLY A 139 5.45 22.83 12.67
CA GLY A 139 5.94 22.89 14.06
C GLY A 139 7.04 23.92 14.32
N ASN A 140 7.39 24.73 13.33
CA ASN A 140 8.44 25.76 13.42
C ASN A 140 7.89 27.16 13.09
N GLU A 141 6.87 27.60 13.82
CA GLU A 141 6.57 29.03 14.06
C GLU A 141 6.05 29.21 15.50
#